data_AF-A0A0D0BMU9-F1
#
_entry.id   AF-A0A0D0BMU9-F1
#
_cell.length_a   1.000
_cell.length_b   1.000
_cell.length_c   1.000
_cell.angle_alpha   90.00
_cell.angle_beta   90.00
_cell.angle_gamma   90.00
#
_symmetry.space_group_name_H-M   'P 1'
#
loop_
_entity.id
_entity.type
_entity.pdbx_description
1 polymer ?
#
loop_
_entity_poly.entity_id
_entity_poly.type
_entity_poly.pdbx_seq_one_letter_code
_entity_poly.pdbx_strand_id
1 'polypeptide(L)'
;SPPHCSPKSMYQLAKKLNNEPLSQLALKAIETRLSEVNILDEAFSKFTSRYWHDAIKEMEIALLLQHKSTPAVSHGLPAKIQAVAMGNLPHAASALTALYQQITQIPGQN
;
A
#
# COMPACT_ATOMS: atom_id res chain seq x y z
N SER A 1 19.41 -9.07 22.01
CA SER A 1 19.52 -8.87 20.54
C SER A 1 19.21 -7.42 20.22
N PRO A 2 19.91 -6.77 19.28
CA PRO A 2 19.52 -5.44 18.82
C PRO A 2 18.08 -5.50 18.26
N PRO A 3 17.27 -4.44 18.41
CA PRO A 3 15.91 -4.44 17.92
C PRO A 3 15.92 -4.72 16.42
N HIS A 4 15.16 -5.73 15.99
CA HIS A 4 15.02 -6.03 14.57
C HIS A 4 14.35 -4.84 13.89
N CYS A 5 15.11 -4.06 13.13
CA CYS A 5 14.56 -2.99 12.30
C CYS A 5 13.53 -3.59 11.35
N SER A 6 12.27 -3.14 11.44
CA SER A 6 11.23 -3.58 10.50
C SER A 6 11.58 -3.17 9.06
N PRO A 7 11.13 -3.90 8.03
CA PRO A 7 11.31 -3.49 6.64
C PRO A 7 10.81 -2.07 6.34
N LYS A 8 9.72 -1.64 6.98
CA LYS A 8 9.19 -0.26 6.90
C LYS A 8 10.17 0.77 7.46
N SER A 9 10.78 0.48 8.60
CA SER A 9 11.83 1.33 9.19
C SER A 9 13.06 1.37 8.29
N MET A 10 13.45 0.23 7.70
CA MET A 10 14.58 0.14 6.79
C MET A 10 14.35 0.91 5.49
N TYR A 11 13.14 0.81 4.92
CA TYR A 11 12.76 1.58 3.73
C TYR A 11 12.84 3.08 3.99
N GLN A 12 12.29 3.55 5.12
CA GLN A 12 12.38 4.97 5.51
C GLN A 12 13.83 5.42 5.68
N LEU A 13 14.68 4.59 6.30
CA LEU A 13 16.11 4.89 6.44
C LEU A 13 16.79 4.97 5.07
N ALA A 14 16.54 4.02 4.18
CA ALA A 14 17.09 3.98 2.83
C ALA A 14 16.71 5.23 2.03
N LYS A 15 15.43 5.63 2.06
CA LYS A 15 14.97 6.87 1.42
C LYS A 15 15.66 8.11 2.01
N LYS A 16 15.85 8.19 3.33
CA LYS A 16 16.58 9.31 3.97
C LYS A 16 18.05 9.38 3.57
N LEU A 17 18.68 8.22 3.34
CA LEU A 17 20.07 8.12 2.93
C LEU A 17 20.27 8.19 1.41
N ASN A 18 19.18 8.33 0.63
CA ASN A 18 19.20 8.18 -0.84
C ASN A 18 19.88 6.87 -1.30
N ASN A 19 19.74 5.80 -0.52
CA ASN A 19 20.31 4.49 -0.83
C ASN A 19 19.26 3.64 -1.57
N GLU A 20 19.25 3.76 -2.90
CA GLU A 20 18.25 3.10 -3.73
C GLU A 20 18.32 1.56 -3.68
N PRO A 21 19.50 0.91 -3.72
CA PRO A 21 19.57 -0.54 -3.56
C PRO A 21 18.95 -1.03 -2.23
N LEU A 22 19.17 -0.29 -1.14
CA LEU A 22 18.59 -0.64 0.15
C LEU A 22 17.07 -0.40 0.19
N SER A 23 16.55 0.66 -0.47
CA SER A 23 15.10 0.87 -0.55
C SER A 23 14.42 -0.22 -1.36
N GLN A 24 15.05 -0.72 -2.42
CA GLN A 24 14.50 -1.84 -3.21
C GLN A 24 14.48 -3.15 -2.42
N LEU A 25 15.56 -3.47 -1.69
CA LEU A 25 15.58 -4.64 -0.79
C LEU A 25 14.52 -4.54 0.31
N ALA A 26 14.37 -3.36 0.91
CA ALA A 26 13.37 -3.11 1.93
C ALA A 26 11.95 -3.19 1.37
N LEU A 27 11.71 -2.65 0.17
CA LEU A 27 10.43 -2.75 -0.56
C LEU A 27 10.08 -4.22 -0.80
N LYS A 28 11.02 -5.01 -1.30
CA LYS A 28 10.80 -6.45 -1.52
C LYS A 28 10.47 -7.18 -0.22
N ALA A 29 11.14 -6.83 0.87
CA ALA A 29 10.85 -7.39 2.19
C ALA A 29 9.50 -6.94 2.78
N ILE A 30 8.95 -5.80 2.36
CA ILE A 30 7.58 -5.38 2.67
C ILE A 30 6.60 -6.23 1.85
N GLU A 31 6.80 -6.30 0.53
CA GLU A 31 5.97 -7.05 -0.42
C GLU A 31 5.79 -8.52 0.01
N THR A 32 6.86 -9.21 0.41
CA THR A 32 6.80 -10.62 0.83
C THR A 32 6.02 -10.87 2.12
N ARG A 33 5.68 -9.82 2.87
CA ARG A 33 4.86 -9.90 4.09
C ARG A 33 3.40 -9.51 3.85
N LEU A 34 3.07 -9.08 2.64
CA LEU A 34 1.71 -8.78 2.25
C LEU A 34 0.98 -10.06 1.85
N SER A 35 -0.32 -10.04 2.08
CA SER A 35 -1.23 -11.17 1.84
C SER A 35 -2.65 -10.65 1.71
N GLU A 36 -3.55 -11.48 1.18
CA GLU A 36 -4.99 -11.17 1.09
C GLU A 36 -5.63 -10.76 2.43
N VAL A 37 -5.10 -11.23 3.56
CA VAL A 37 -5.65 -10.92 4.89
C VAL A 37 -5.23 -9.56 5.44
N ASN A 38 -4.07 -9.02 5.02
CA ASN A 38 -3.55 -7.75 5.56
C ASN A 38 -3.43 -6.63 4.52
N ILE A 39 -3.52 -6.93 3.23
CA ILE A 39 -3.30 -5.95 2.15
C ILE A 39 -4.25 -4.76 2.24
N LEU A 40 -5.48 -4.99 2.69
CA LEU A 40 -6.47 -3.95 2.84
C LEU A 40 -6.12 -2.96 3.98
N ASP A 41 -5.58 -3.46 5.08
CA ASP A 41 -5.14 -2.61 6.19
C ASP A 41 -3.85 -1.86 5.83
N GLU A 42 -2.97 -2.52 5.08
CA GLU A 42 -1.70 -1.95 4.65
C GLU A 42 -1.88 -0.83 3.63
N ALA A 43 -2.63 -1.07 2.56
CA ALA A 43 -2.90 -0.09 1.50
C ALA A 43 -3.58 1.19 2.03
N PHE A 44 -4.42 1.06 3.06
CA PHE A 44 -5.13 2.18 3.70
C PHE A 44 -4.41 2.71 4.94
N SER A 45 -3.16 2.32 5.18
CA SER A 45 -2.41 2.71 6.38
C SER A 45 -1.81 4.11 6.29
N LYS A 46 -1.50 4.69 7.46
CA LYS A 46 -0.71 5.94 7.57
C LYS A 46 0.70 5.82 6.99
N PHE A 47 1.21 4.59 6.88
CA PHE A 47 2.54 4.38 6.31
C PHE A 47 2.51 4.58 4.81
N THR A 48 1.50 4.05 4.14
CA THR A 48 1.30 4.12 2.68
C THR A 48 0.87 5.51 2.22
N SER A 49 0.21 6.28 3.10
CA SER A 49 -0.20 7.66 2.79
C SER A 49 0.94 8.67 2.73
N ARG A 50 2.18 8.29 3.08
CA ARG A 50 3.30 9.24 3.07
C ARG A 50 3.70 9.60 1.65
N TYR A 51 3.92 10.88 1.40
CA TYR A 51 4.18 11.42 0.05
C TYR A 51 5.44 10.83 -0.63
N TRP A 52 6.43 10.39 0.12
CA TRP A 52 7.68 9.82 -0.42
C TRP A 52 7.65 8.28 -0.54
N HIS A 53 6.47 7.66 -0.41
CA HIS A 53 6.27 6.20 -0.45
C HIS A 53 5.45 5.75 -1.68
N ASP A 54 5.56 6.44 -2.81
CA ASP A 54 4.74 6.12 -3.98
C ASP A 54 4.95 4.69 -4.51
N ALA A 55 6.19 4.20 -4.54
CA ALA A 55 6.48 2.82 -4.93
C ALA A 55 5.80 1.78 -4.01
N ILE A 56 5.64 2.09 -2.72
CA ILE A 56 4.92 1.21 -1.77
C ILE A 56 3.43 1.24 -2.08
N LYS A 57 2.87 2.43 -2.28
CA LYS A 57 1.46 2.62 -2.57
C LYS A 57 1.06 1.94 -3.88
N GLU A 58 1.83 2.11 -4.94
CA GLU A 58 1.60 1.46 -6.23
C GLU A 58 1.63 -0.07 -6.10
N MET A 59 2.64 -0.60 -5.42
CA MET A 59 2.78 -2.04 -5.17
C MET A 59 1.62 -2.61 -4.34
N GLU A 60 1.22 -1.94 -3.26
CA GLU A 60 0.12 -2.37 -2.39
C GLU A 60 -1.24 -2.31 -3.11
N ILE A 61 -1.50 -1.26 -3.90
CA ILE A 61 -2.74 -1.16 -4.69
C ILE A 61 -2.79 -2.23 -5.78
N ALA A 62 -1.66 -2.54 -6.43
CA ALA A 62 -1.59 -3.62 -7.42
C ALA A 62 -1.91 -4.98 -6.79
N LEU A 63 -1.34 -5.29 -5.62
CA LEU A 63 -1.63 -6.51 -4.87
C LEU A 63 -3.09 -6.56 -4.39
N LEU A 64 -3.63 -5.43 -3.90
CA LEU A 64 -5.03 -5.35 -3.51
C LEU A 64 -5.96 -5.71 -4.68
N LEU A 65 -5.68 -5.20 -5.87
CA LEU A 65 -6.42 -5.51 -7.09
C LEU A 65 -6.26 -6.97 -7.54
N GLN A 66 -5.08 -7.56 -7.35
CA GLN A 66 -4.85 -8.98 -7.59
C GLN A 66 -5.72 -9.85 -6.67
N HIS A 67 -5.90 -9.44 -5.42
CA HIS A 67 -6.71 -10.14 -4.43
C HIS A 67 -8.18 -9.67 -4.37
N LYS A 68 -8.66 -8.85 -5.32
CA LYS A 68 -10.01 -8.24 -5.28
C LYS A 68 -11.17 -9.22 -5.11
N SER A 69 -11.01 -10.45 -5.61
CA SER A 69 -12.04 -11.49 -5.53
C SER A 69 -11.99 -12.31 -4.25
N THR A 70 -10.96 -12.14 -3.41
CA THR A 70 -10.87 -12.85 -2.13
C THR A 70 -11.92 -12.30 -1.15
N PRO A 71 -12.55 -13.14 -0.31
CA PRO A 71 -13.55 -12.68 0.66
C PRO A 71 -13.04 -11.60 1.62
N ALA A 72 -11.75 -11.66 1.99
CA ALA A 72 -11.13 -10.67 2.87
C ALA A 72 -11.14 -9.26 2.25
N VAL A 73 -10.81 -9.16 0.96
CA VAL A 73 -10.79 -7.89 0.24
C VAL A 73 -12.18 -7.46 -0.21
N SER A 74 -12.97 -8.37 -0.80
CA SER A 74 -14.28 -8.03 -1.37
C SER A 74 -15.29 -7.57 -0.32
N HIS A 75 -15.29 -8.19 0.87
CA HIS A 75 -16.16 -7.78 1.98
C HIS A 75 -15.58 -6.60 2.77
N GLY A 76 -14.25 -6.49 2.89
CA GLY A 76 -13.59 -5.45 3.69
C GLY A 76 -13.50 -4.09 3.00
N LEU A 77 -13.34 -4.06 1.68
CA LEU A 77 -13.11 -2.84 0.92
C LEU A 77 -14.26 -1.81 1.07
N PRO A 78 -15.55 -2.18 1.00
CA PRO A 78 -16.65 -1.24 1.25
C PRO A 78 -16.54 -0.53 2.61
N ALA A 79 -16.15 -1.24 3.66
CA ALA A 79 -15.99 -0.66 5.00
C ALA A 79 -14.83 0.36 5.06
N LYS A 80 -13.72 0.10 4.36
CA LYS A 80 -12.61 1.07 4.23
C LYS A 80 -13.06 2.32 3.48
N ILE A 81 -13.76 2.17 2.37
CA ILE A 81 -14.28 3.30 1.58
C ILE A 81 -15.22 4.15 2.44
N GLN A 82 -16.14 3.52 3.17
CA GLN A 82 -17.04 4.23 4.07
C GLN A 82 -16.26 4.98 5.17
N ALA A 83 -15.25 4.35 5.76
CA ALA A 83 -14.40 5.00 6.77
C ALA A 83 -13.63 6.22 6.22
N VAL A 84 -13.19 6.18 4.95
CA VAL A 84 -12.61 7.35 4.27
C VAL A 84 -13.66 8.44 4.08
N ALA A 85 -14.84 8.09 3.55
CA ALA A 85 -15.92 9.05 3.28
C ALA A 85 -16.46 9.74 4.54
N MET A 86 -16.49 9.04 5.67
CA MET A 86 -16.88 9.58 6.98
C MET A 86 -15.76 10.40 7.66
N GLY A 87 -14.56 10.46 7.08
CA GLY A 87 -13.42 11.16 7.67
C GLY A 87 -12.67 10.40 8.77
N ASN A 88 -12.98 9.12 9.01
CA ASN A 88 -12.29 8.28 10.01
C ASN A 88 -10.88 7.85 9.56
N LEU A 89 -10.62 7.84 8.25
CA LEU A 89 -9.31 7.57 7.65
C LEU A 89 -8.85 8.77 6.81
N PRO A 90 -8.51 9.92 7.44
CA PRO A 90 -8.22 11.17 6.70
C PRO A 90 -6.96 11.08 5.83
N HIS A 91 -6.10 10.09 6.08
CA HIS A 91 -4.86 9.85 5.36
C HIS A 91 -5.03 8.94 4.14
N ALA A 92 -6.14 8.20 4.04
CA ALA A 92 -6.29 7.14 3.04
C ALA A 92 -6.98 7.60 1.75
N ALA A 93 -7.32 8.89 1.62
CA ALA A 93 -7.86 9.46 0.38
C ALA A 93 -6.93 9.20 -0.82
N SER A 94 -5.61 9.31 -0.64
CA SER A 94 -4.65 9.02 -1.72
C SER A 94 -4.65 7.57 -2.17
N ALA A 95 -4.91 6.63 -1.25
CA ALA A 95 -5.00 5.21 -1.58
C ALA A 95 -6.29 4.93 -2.38
N LEU A 96 -7.41 5.55 -2.00
CA LEU A 96 -8.66 5.43 -2.74
C LEU A 96 -8.56 6.04 -4.15
N THR A 97 -7.90 7.19 -4.29
CA THR A 97 -7.64 7.79 -5.61
C THR A 97 -6.77 6.89 -6.47
N ALA A 98 -5.69 6.31 -5.91
CA ALA A 98 -4.83 5.39 -6.65
C ALA A 98 -5.59 4.12 -7.07
N LEU A 99 -6.45 3.57 -6.20
CA LEU A 99 -7.30 2.44 -6.53
C LEU A 99 -8.26 2.77 -7.69
N TYR A 100 -8.92 3.94 -7.62
CA TYR A 100 -9.81 4.42 -8.69
C TYR A 100 -9.05 4.55 -10.01
N GLN A 101 -7.89 5.21 -10.00
CA GLN A 101 -7.05 5.40 -11.19
C GLN A 101 -6.67 4.07 -11.85
N GLN A 102 -6.33 3.05 -11.06
CA GLN A 102 -5.97 1.71 -11.57
C GLN A 102 -7.19 0.97 -12.16
N ILE A 103 -8.39 1.18 -11.61
CA ILE A 103 -9.63 0.58 -12.15
C ILE A 103 -10.07 1.29 -13.44
N THR A 104 -9.90 2.60 -13.53
CA THR A 104 -10.31 3.39 -14.71
C THR A 104 -9.33 3.34 -15.88
N GLN A 105 -8.09 2.92 -15.65
CA GLN A 105 -7.15 2.63 -16.71
C GLN A 105 -7.55 1.31 -17.40
N ILE A 106 -8.44 1.42 -18.40
CA ILE A 106 -8.78 0.33 -19.32
C ILE A 106 -7.52 -0.03 -20.11
N PRO A 107 -7.01 -1.29 -20.09
CA PRO A 107 -5.94 -1.70 -20.98
C PRO A 107 -6.54 -1.86 -22.39
N GLY A 108 -6.35 -0.84 -23.21
CA GLY A 108 -6.75 -0.87 -24.61
C GLY A 108 -6.92 0.52 -25.18
N GLN A 109 -5.82 1.22 -25.43
CA GLN A 109 -5.55 2.06 -26.62
C GLN A 109 -4.07 2.46 -26.56
N ASN A 110 -3.20 1.65 -27.18
CA ASN A 110 -1.95 2.03 -27.82
C ASN A 110 -1.77 1.09 -29.01
#